data_AF-A0A9D6TQJ9-F1
#
_entry.id   AF-A0A9D6TQJ9-F1
#
_cell.length_a   1.000
_cell.length_b   1.000
_cell.length_c   1.000
_cell.angle_alpha   90.00
_cell.angle_beta   90.00
_cell.angle_gamma   90.00
#
_symmetry.space_group_name_H-M   'P 1'
#
loop_
_entity.id
_entity.type
_entity.pdbx_description
1 polymer ?
#
loop_
_entity_poly.entity_id
_entity_poly.type
_entity_poly.pdbx_seq_one_letter_code
_entity_poly.pdbx_strand_id
1 'polypeptide(L)'
;MAGDAKALATLISARSDKDARIADTVVGTLAEWRDAAAWDGLLAIYRQPQSEPHRVLALRGLVRLATAENARPTPALVERYRQLFDGARSDNDRRLCLGALAGVADPAALSLALPLLSDAAVRAEAVLAVRKITTSIKAQHPQAAKEALQRLR
;
A
#
# COMPACT_ATOMS: atom_id res chain seq x y z
N MET A 1 13.13 0.92 -21.13
CA MET A 1 12.70 0.17 -22.33
C MET A 1 11.39 0.77 -22.81
N ALA A 2 11.32 1.27 -24.05
CA ALA A 2 10.12 1.95 -24.55
C ALA A 2 8.91 1.01 -24.75
N GLY A 3 9.16 -0.31 -24.89
CA GLY A 3 8.12 -1.34 -25.03
C GLY A 3 7.21 -1.45 -23.80
N ASP A 4 7.80 -1.41 -22.60
CA ASP A 4 7.05 -1.54 -21.35
C ASP A 4 6.13 -0.33 -21.10
N ALA A 5 6.60 0.88 -21.42
CA ALA A 5 5.80 2.10 -21.26
C ALA A 5 4.58 2.14 -22.19
N LYS A 6 4.75 1.73 -23.46
CA LYS A 6 3.63 1.67 -24.42
C LYS A 6 2.62 0.59 -24.04
N ALA A 7 3.10 -0.59 -23.61
CA ALA A 7 2.24 -1.67 -23.14
C ALA A 7 1.45 -1.23 -21.90
N LEU A 8 2.11 -0.59 -20.93
CA LEU A 8 1.47 -0.06 -19.74
C LEU A 8 0.39 0.98 -20.08
N ALA A 9 0.70 1.94 -20.95
CA ALA A 9 -0.28 2.94 -21.38
C ALA A 9 -1.51 2.29 -22.04
N THR A 10 -1.29 1.27 -22.87
CA THR A 10 -2.37 0.51 -23.52
C THR A 10 -3.26 -0.17 -22.47
N LEU A 11 -2.68 -0.84 -21.49
CA LEU A 11 -3.41 -1.48 -20.40
C LEU A 11 -4.19 -0.45 -19.56
N ILE A 12 -3.56 0.67 -19.21
CA ILE A 12 -4.19 1.75 -18.45
C ILE A 12 -5.41 2.30 -19.19
N SER A 13 -5.37 2.44 -20.52
CA SER A 13 -6.51 2.88 -21.32
C SER A 13 -7.62 1.82 -21.44
N ALA A 14 -7.25 0.53 -21.47
CA ALA A 14 -8.20 -0.58 -21.59
C ALA A 14 -8.81 -1.04 -20.26
N ARG A 15 -8.43 -0.44 -19.12
CA ARG A 15 -8.85 -0.87 -17.77
C ARG A 15 -10.36 -0.78 -17.50
N SER A 16 -11.09 -0.05 -18.35
CA SER A 16 -12.54 0.13 -18.24
C SER A 16 -13.27 -0.29 -19.51
N ASP A 17 -12.72 -1.30 -20.20
CA ASP A 17 -13.36 -1.91 -21.36
C ASP A 17 -14.77 -2.42 -20.99
N LYS A 18 -15.65 -2.46 -21.99
CA LYS A 18 -17.02 -2.94 -21.84
C LYS A 18 -17.09 -4.46 -21.80
N ASP A 19 -16.12 -5.16 -22.41
CA ASP A 19 -15.99 -6.62 -22.25
C ASP A 19 -15.32 -6.91 -20.89
N ALA A 20 -16.08 -7.51 -19.98
CA ALA A 20 -15.61 -7.86 -18.64
C ALA A 20 -14.35 -8.74 -18.66
N ARG A 21 -14.19 -9.64 -19.65
CA ARG A 21 -13.00 -10.50 -19.75
C ARG A 21 -11.75 -9.71 -20.11
N ILE A 22 -11.90 -8.66 -20.92
CA ILE A 22 -10.81 -7.75 -21.25
C ILE A 22 -10.43 -6.96 -20.00
N ALA A 23 -11.42 -6.37 -19.31
CA ALA A 23 -11.17 -5.61 -18.09
C ALA A 23 -10.49 -6.48 -17.01
N ASP A 24 -10.96 -7.70 -16.77
CA ASP A 24 -10.36 -8.64 -15.82
C ASP A 24 -8.90 -8.95 -16.16
N THR A 25 -8.61 -9.26 -17.43
CA THR A 25 -7.26 -9.56 -17.92
C THR A 25 -6.35 -8.35 -17.75
N VAL A 26 -6.84 -7.15 -18.09
CA VAL A 26 -6.09 -5.90 -17.97
C VAL A 26 -5.75 -5.60 -16.52
N VAL A 27 -6.74 -5.67 -15.61
CA VAL A 27 -6.53 -5.40 -14.19
C VAL A 27 -5.58 -6.42 -13.57
N GLY A 28 -5.73 -7.72 -13.90
CA GLY A 28 -4.80 -8.76 -13.46
C GLY A 28 -3.36 -8.49 -13.95
N THR A 29 -3.20 -8.12 -15.21
CA THR A 29 -1.89 -7.80 -15.79
C THR A 29 -1.26 -6.57 -15.14
N LEU A 30 -2.05 -5.53 -14.87
CA LEU A 30 -1.58 -4.33 -14.16
C LEU A 30 -1.18 -4.65 -12.72
N ALA A 31 -1.92 -5.51 -12.02
CA ALA A 31 -1.60 -5.87 -10.63
C ALA A 31 -0.24 -6.58 -10.49
N GLU A 32 0.14 -7.36 -11.51
CA GLU A 32 1.43 -8.05 -11.60
C GLU A 32 2.54 -7.20 -12.24
N TRP A 33 2.29 -5.91 -12.51
CA TRP A 33 3.26 -5.05 -13.18
C TRP A 33 4.55 -4.86 -12.37
N ARG A 34 5.71 -4.86 -13.05
CA ARG A 34 7.00 -5.11 -12.38
C ARG A 34 7.51 -3.95 -11.53
N ASP A 35 7.13 -2.73 -11.86
CA ASP A 35 7.65 -1.52 -11.23
C ASP A 35 6.57 -0.47 -10.93
N ALA A 36 6.99 0.61 -10.28
CA ALA A 36 6.14 1.69 -9.82
C ALA A 36 5.45 2.49 -10.92
N ALA A 37 5.77 2.29 -12.21
CA ALA A 37 5.10 3.00 -13.30
C ALA A 37 3.60 2.68 -13.35
N ALA A 38 3.18 1.50 -12.89
CA ALA A 38 1.77 1.12 -12.82
C ALA A 38 1.01 1.74 -11.63
N TRP A 39 1.69 2.47 -10.73
CA TRP A 39 1.08 2.99 -9.50
C TRP A 39 -0.19 3.78 -9.77
N ASP A 40 -0.13 4.81 -10.63
CA ASP A 40 -1.27 5.70 -10.86
C ASP A 40 -2.44 4.97 -11.54
N GLY A 41 -2.14 4.05 -12.46
CA GLY A 41 -3.15 3.22 -13.13
C GLY A 41 -3.88 2.31 -12.16
N LEU A 42 -3.13 1.63 -11.27
CA LEU A 42 -3.70 0.78 -10.23
C LEU A 42 -4.46 1.60 -9.16
N LEU A 43 -3.94 2.76 -8.79
CA LEU A 43 -4.59 3.65 -7.81
C LEU A 43 -5.95 4.15 -8.33
N ALA A 44 -6.03 4.45 -9.63
CA ALA A 44 -7.30 4.81 -10.27
C ALA A 44 -8.33 3.66 -10.16
N ILE A 45 -7.92 2.42 -10.44
CA ILE A 45 -8.78 1.23 -10.31
C ILE A 45 -9.19 1.03 -8.85
N TYR A 46 -8.24 1.17 -7.92
CA TYR A 46 -8.50 0.99 -6.48
C TYR A 46 -9.53 2.00 -5.95
N ARG A 47 -9.46 3.26 -6.39
CA ARG A 47 -10.40 4.32 -5.98
C ARG A 47 -11.77 4.18 -6.65
N GLN A 48 -11.79 3.85 -7.93
CA GLN A 48 -13.01 3.77 -8.75
C GLN A 48 -13.07 2.42 -9.50
N PRO A 49 -13.28 1.31 -8.77
CA PRO A 49 -13.30 -0.01 -9.38
C PRO A 49 -14.61 -0.25 -10.13
N GLN A 50 -14.55 -0.95 -11.28
CA GLN A 50 -15.75 -1.45 -11.96
C GLN A 50 -16.40 -2.61 -11.19
N SER A 51 -15.61 -3.35 -10.41
CA SER A 51 -16.06 -4.48 -9.60
C SER A 51 -15.21 -4.65 -8.34
N GLU A 52 -15.78 -5.31 -7.33
CA GLU A 52 -15.05 -5.60 -6.10
C GLU A 52 -13.76 -6.43 -6.33
N PRO A 53 -13.77 -7.48 -7.17
CA PRO A 53 -12.55 -8.21 -7.53
C PRO A 53 -11.45 -7.32 -8.12
N HIS A 54 -11.80 -6.35 -8.98
CA HIS A 54 -10.82 -5.41 -9.54
C HIS A 54 -10.16 -4.57 -8.45
N ARG A 55 -10.95 -4.09 -7.48
CA ARG A 55 -10.41 -3.31 -6.35
C ARG A 55 -9.40 -4.12 -5.56
N VAL A 56 -9.74 -5.37 -5.24
CA VAL A 56 -8.88 -6.27 -4.46
C VAL A 56 -7.58 -6.59 -5.21
N LEU A 57 -7.65 -6.85 -6.52
CA LEU A 57 -6.46 -7.05 -7.35
C LEU A 57 -5.58 -5.79 -7.38
N ALA A 58 -6.20 -4.61 -7.57
CA ALA A 58 -5.48 -3.35 -7.59
C ALA A 58 -4.78 -3.06 -6.24
N LEU A 59 -5.48 -3.28 -5.13
CA LEU A 59 -4.90 -3.15 -3.79
C LEU A 59 -3.69 -4.07 -3.60
N ARG A 60 -3.79 -5.35 -3.98
CA ARG A 60 -2.67 -6.30 -3.88
C ARG A 60 -1.46 -5.85 -4.70
N GLY A 61 -1.69 -5.39 -5.93
CA GLY A 61 -0.64 -4.84 -6.80
C GLY A 61 0.03 -3.62 -6.16
N LEU A 62 -0.76 -2.64 -5.70
CA LEU A 62 -0.24 -1.43 -5.04
C LEU A 62 0.56 -1.77 -3.78
N VAL A 63 0.06 -2.66 -2.91
CA VAL A 63 0.77 -3.09 -1.70
C VAL A 63 2.10 -3.75 -2.05
N ARG A 64 2.15 -4.60 -3.09
CA ARG A 64 3.40 -5.21 -3.57
C ARG A 64 4.40 -4.16 -4.06
N LEU A 65 3.93 -3.20 -4.85
CA LEU A 65 4.77 -2.10 -5.36
C LEU A 65 5.34 -1.24 -4.23
N ALA A 66 4.52 -0.88 -3.24
CA ALA A 66 4.99 -0.16 -2.06
C ALA A 66 5.99 -0.99 -1.24
N THR A 67 5.70 -2.27 -1.02
CA THR A 67 6.58 -3.17 -0.26
C THR A 67 7.97 -3.30 -0.89
N ALA A 68 8.06 -3.30 -2.22
CA ALA A 68 9.34 -3.36 -2.93
C ALA A 68 10.26 -2.15 -2.64
N GLU A 69 9.69 -1.03 -2.20
CA GLU A 69 10.42 0.19 -1.87
C GLU A 69 10.74 0.33 -0.38
N ASN A 70 10.22 -0.53 0.48
CA ASN A 70 10.41 -0.48 1.94
C ASN A 70 11.90 -0.50 2.36
N ALA A 71 12.77 -1.13 1.56
CA ALA A 71 14.20 -1.19 1.85
C ALA A 71 14.91 0.18 1.77
N ARG A 72 14.31 1.14 1.03
CA ARG A 72 14.80 2.51 0.90
C ARG A 72 13.62 3.48 0.98
N PRO A 73 13.09 3.71 2.20
CA PRO A 73 11.96 4.60 2.39
C PRO A 73 12.24 6.00 1.85
N THR A 74 11.24 6.58 1.21
CA THR A 74 11.23 7.97 0.75
C THR A 74 9.94 8.64 1.19
N PRO A 75 9.85 9.97 1.18
CA PRO A 75 8.59 10.67 1.42
C PRO A 75 7.47 10.21 0.48
N ALA A 76 7.81 9.87 -0.78
CA ALA A 76 6.86 9.32 -1.74
C ALA A 76 6.32 7.95 -1.31
N LEU A 77 7.13 7.09 -0.70
CA LEU A 77 6.66 5.80 -0.19
C LEU A 77 5.63 5.97 0.94
N VAL A 78 5.87 6.90 1.87
CA VAL A 78 4.93 7.17 2.97
C VAL A 78 3.60 7.68 2.43
N GLU A 79 3.66 8.58 1.44
CA GLU A 79 2.48 9.08 0.72
C GLU A 79 1.71 7.94 0.03
N ARG A 80 2.42 6.99 -0.59
CA ARG A 80 1.79 5.81 -1.20
C ARG A 80 1.04 4.94 -0.18
N TYR A 81 1.64 4.69 0.98
CA TYR A 81 0.93 3.99 2.06
C TYR A 81 -0.29 4.77 2.55
N ARG A 82 -0.19 6.10 2.66
CA ARG A 82 -1.36 6.93 2.99
C ARG A 82 -2.50 6.74 1.98
N GLN A 83 -2.19 6.76 0.69
CA GLN A 83 -3.18 6.51 -0.37
C GLN A 83 -3.83 5.13 -0.27
N LEU A 84 -3.07 4.10 0.15
CA LEU A 84 -3.60 2.77 0.39
C LEU A 84 -4.60 2.76 1.56
N PHE A 85 -4.27 3.41 2.68
CA PHE A 85 -5.17 3.54 3.84
C PHE A 85 -6.41 4.37 3.54
N ASP A 86 -6.27 5.48 2.82
CA ASP A 86 -7.39 6.36 2.44
C ASP A 86 -8.43 5.63 1.57
N GLY A 87 -7.99 4.68 0.74
CA GLY A 87 -8.89 3.87 -0.09
C GLY A 87 -9.38 2.58 0.56
N ALA A 88 -8.92 2.24 1.76
CA ALA A 88 -9.24 0.96 2.42
C ALA A 88 -10.71 0.93 2.82
N ARG A 89 -11.44 -0.09 2.34
CA ARG A 89 -12.89 -0.23 2.57
C ARG A 89 -13.24 -1.30 3.60
N SER A 90 -12.28 -2.15 3.96
CA SER A 90 -12.48 -3.24 4.92
C SER A 90 -11.34 -3.35 5.92
N ASP A 91 -11.58 -4.05 7.02
CA ASP A 91 -10.53 -4.36 7.99
C ASP A 91 -9.43 -5.23 7.37
N ASN A 92 -9.78 -6.11 6.43
CA ASN A 92 -8.79 -6.88 5.67
C ASN A 92 -7.87 -5.99 4.84
N ASP A 93 -8.42 -4.93 4.21
CA ASP A 93 -7.62 -3.97 3.45
C ASP A 93 -6.62 -3.28 4.38
N ARG A 94 -7.10 -2.80 5.55
CA ARG A 94 -6.24 -2.16 6.56
C ARG A 94 -5.18 -3.09 7.12
N ARG A 95 -5.53 -4.34 7.43
CA ARG A 95 -4.59 -5.38 7.91
C ARG A 95 -3.50 -5.65 6.88
N LEU A 96 -3.86 -5.76 5.60
CA LEU A 96 -2.90 -5.94 4.52
C LEU A 96 -1.93 -4.75 4.43
N CYS A 97 -2.45 -3.52 4.47
CA CYS A 97 -1.64 -2.31 4.45
C CYS A 97 -0.72 -2.20 5.67
N LEU A 98 -1.22 -2.49 6.88
CA LEU A 98 -0.43 -2.51 8.12
C LEU A 98 0.69 -3.54 8.08
N GLY A 99 0.40 -4.75 7.57
CA GLY A 99 1.39 -5.81 7.40
C GLY A 99 2.55 -5.39 6.49
N ALA A 100 2.26 -4.70 5.40
CA ALA A 100 3.27 -4.17 4.48
C ALA A 100 4.02 -2.95 5.06
N LEU A 101 3.29 -2.00 5.66
CA LEU A 101 3.84 -0.79 6.30
C LEU A 101 4.87 -1.14 7.39
N ALA A 102 4.68 -2.27 8.08
CA ALA A 102 5.60 -2.74 9.12
C ALA A 102 7.06 -2.91 8.68
N GLY A 103 7.31 -3.00 7.36
CA GLY A 103 8.66 -3.07 6.78
C GLY A 103 9.32 -1.72 6.54
N VAL A 104 8.63 -0.59 6.76
CA VAL A 104 9.14 0.76 6.46
C VAL A 104 10.00 1.26 7.63
N ALA A 105 11.29 1.44 7.39
CA ALA A 105 12.24 1.99 8.37
C ALA A 105 12.27 3.53 8.36
N ASP A 106 11.10 4.16 8.53
CA ASP A 106 10.96 5.63 8.54
C ASP A 106 10.01 6.07 9.68
N PRO A 107 10.38 7.06 10.51
CA PRO A 107 9.51 7.57 11.56
C PRO A 107 8.14 8.05 11.07
N ALA A 108 8.05 8.63 9.86
CA ALA A 108 6.80 9.13 9.29
C ALA A 108 5.79 8.01 9.06
N ALA A 109 6.23 6.76 8.84
CA ALA A 109 5.34 5.60 8.73
C ALA A 109 4.54 5.33 10.01
N LEU A 110 5.06 5.71 11.20
CA LEU A 110 4.34 5.56 12.47
C LEU A 110 3.04 6.37 12.48
N SER A 111 3.01 7.52 11.79
CA SER A 111 1.81 8.37 11.73
C SER A 111 0.60 7.66 11.09
N LEU A 112 0.84 6.64 10.26
CA LEU A 112 -0.20 5.84 9.62
C LEU A 112 -0.68 4.67 10.50
N ALA A 113 0.20 4.10 11.32
CA ALA A 113 -0.13 2.95 12.17
C ALA A 113 -0.69 3.34 13.54
N LEU A 114 -0.18 4.43 14.15
CA LEU A 114 -0.56 4.85 15.50
C LEU A 114 -2.06 5.13 15.67
N PRO A 115 -2.77 5.80 14.73
CA PRO A 115 -4.21 6.02 14.86
C PRO A 115 -5.03 4.73 14.87
N LEU A 116 -4.52 3.65 14.26
CA LEU A 116 -5.20 2.36 14.17
C LEU A 116 -5.06 1.50 15.43
N LEU A 117 -4.32 1.98 16.46
CA LEU A 117 -4.24 1.30 17.76
C LEU A 117 -5.56 1.32 18.54
N SER A 118 -6.45 2.29 18.26
CA SER A 118 -7.78 2.38 18.87
C SER A 118 -8.85 1.57 18.12
N ASP A 119 -8.56 1.05 16.93
CA ASP A 119 -9.48 0.24 16.15
C ASP A 119 -9.32 -1.23 16.53
N ALA A 120 -10.29 -1.76 17.29
CA ALA A 120 -10.26 -3.13 17.78
C ALA A 120 -10.12 -4.19 16.66
N ALA A 121 -10.64 -3.92 15.45
CA ALA A 121 -10.63 -4.89 14.36
C ALA A 121 -9.23 -5.10 13.76
N VAL A 122 -8.35 -4.10 13.87
CA VAL A 122 -6.99 -4.11 13.28
C VAL A 122 -5.89 -3.78 14.28
N ARG A 123 -6.23 -3.69 15.57
CA ARG A 123 -5.31 -3.31 16.64
C ARG A 123 -4.10 -4.24 16.71
N ALA A 124 -4.29 -5.54 16.50
CA ALA A 124 -3.18 -6.51 16.56
C ALA A 124 -2.13 -6.20 15.49
N GLU A 125 -2.56 -5.95 14.25
CA GLU A 125 -1.70 -5.58 13.13
C GLU A 125 -1.06 -4.21 13.35
N ALA A 126 -1.80 -3.24 13.91
CA ALA A 126 -1.27 -1.92 14.22
C ALA A 126 -0.15 -2.00 15.27
N VAL A 127 -0.35 -2.77 16.35
CA VAL A 127 0.68 -3.01 17.37
C VAL A 127 1.92 -3.66 16.75
N LEU A 128 1.74 -4.66 15.90
CA LEU A 128 2.85 -5.34 15.22
C LEU A 128 3.63 -4.39 14.31
N ALA A 129 2.92 -3.56 13.52
CA ALA A 129 3.53 -2.56 12.64
C ALA A 129 4.34 -1.54 13.45
N VAL A 130 3.75 -0.95 14.50
CA VAL A 130 4.44 0.01 15.37
C VAL A 130 5.69 -0.62 15.99
N ARG A 131 5.62 -1.85 16.53
CA ARG A 131 6.79 -2.54 17.10
C ARG A 131 7.91 -2.76 16.09
N LYS A 132 7.57 -3.18 14.87
CA LYS A 132 8.58 -3.44 13.82
C LYS A 132 9.23 -2.14 13.34
N ILE A 133 8.42 -1.11 13.05
CA ILE A 133 8.92 0.20 12.62
C ILE A 133 9.80 0.80 13.71
N THR A 134 9.34 0.87 14.96
CA THR A 134 10.16 1.38 16.08
C THR A 134 11.47 0.63 16.25
N THR A 135 11.47 -0.70 16.10
CA THR A 135 12.69 -1.51 16.16
C THR A 135 13.68 -1.15 15.05
N SER A 136 13.20 -0.91 13.83
CA SER A 136 14.04 -0.52 12.68
C SER A 136 14.63 0.88 12.80
N ILE A 137 13.88 1.84 13.36
CA ILE A 137 14.33 3.24 13.42
C ILE A 137 15.08 3.58 14.71
N LYS A 138 15.04 2.74 15.76
CA LYS A 138 15.55 3.09 17.11
C LYS A 138 16.97 3.66 17.14
N ALA A 139 17.85 3.17 16.26
CA ALA A 139 19.25 3.59 16.23
C ALA A 139 19.42 5.02 15.69
N GLN A 140 18.60 5.41 14.72
CA GLN A 140 18.66 6.72 14.06
C GLN A 140 17.65 7.72 14.65
N HIS A 141 16.54 7.23 15.21
CA HIS A 141 15.42 8.02 15.72
C HIS A 141 14.92 7.50 17.08
N PRO A 142 15.76 7.52 18.13
CA PRO A 142 15.44 6.93 19.44
C PRO A 142 14.23 7.60 20.12
N GLN A 143 14.08 8.91 19.97
CA GLN A 143 12.95 9.65 20.58
C GLN A 143 11.62 9.24 19.95
N ALA A 144 11.52 9.24 18.62
CA ALA A 144 10.31 8.80 17.91
C ALA A 144 9.96 7.35 18.23
N ALA A 145 10.96 6.47 18.33
CA ALA A 145 10.75 5.08 18.73
C ALA A 145 10.17 4.97 20.15
N LYS A 146 10.72 5.73 21.10
CA LYS A 146 10.26 5.75 22.50
C LYS A 146 8.80 6.24 22.62
N GLU A 147 8.47 7.35 21.95
CA GLU A 147 7.12 7.92 21.97
C GLU A 147 6.09 6.94 21.39
N ALA A 148 6.41 6.29 20.27
CA ALA A 148 5.52 5.30 19.67
C ALA A 148 5.34 4.05 20.55
N LEU A 149 6.39 3.59 21.23
CA LEU A 149 6.27 2.47 22.18
C LEU A 149 5.44 2.82 23.43
N GLN A 150 5.44 4.08 23.86
CA GLN A 150 4.58 4.53 24.96
C GLN A 150 3.09 4.43 24.60
N ARG A 151 2.73 4.60 23.32
CA ARG A 151 1.35 4.45 22.83
C ARG A 151 0.84 3.01 22.85
N LEU A 152 1.73 2.01 23.02
CA LEU A 152 1.35 0.59 23.08
C LEU A 152 1.03 0.11 24.51
N ARG A 153 1.26 0.96 25.52
CA ARG A 153 1.06 0.62 26.93
C ARG A 153 -0.39 0.78 27.36
#